data_AF-A0A1X9XFJ7-F1
#
_entry.id   AF-A0A1X9XFJ7-F1
#
_cell.length_a   1.000
_cell.length_b   1.000
_cell.length_c   1.000
_cell.angle_alpha   90.00
_cell.angle_beta   90.00
_cell.angle_gamma   90.00
#
_symmetry.space_group_name_H-M   'P 1'
#
loop_
_entity.id
_entity.type
_entity.pdbx_description
1 polymer ?
#
loop_
_entity_poly.entity_id
_entity_poly.type
_entity_poly.pdbx_seq_one_letter_code
_entity_poly.pdbx_strand_id
1 'polypeptide(L)' 'SADMATSHGDLFSIHGAKCKPDRPHPSGWDRCLPSENRAKGGGEWNHNLIEADQV' A
#
# COMPACT_ATOMS: atom_id res chain seq x y z
N SER A 1 -2.84 -14.64 -2.60
CA SER A 1 -2.84 -13.76 -3.78
C SER A 1 -2.45 -12.36 -3.32
N ALA A 2 -1.98 -11.48 -4.22
CA ALA A 2 -1.44 -10.15 -3.87
C ALA A 2 -2.41 -9.25 -3.07
N ASP A 3 -3.67 -9.65 -2.96
CA ASP A 3 -4.75 -8.98 -2.21
C ASP A 3 -4.58 -9.05 -0.68
N MET A 4 -3.70 -9.92 -0.18
CA MET A 4 -3.48 -10.12 1.27
C MET A 4 -2.17 -9.50 1.77
N ALA A 5 -1.09 -9.54 0.99
CA ALA A 5 0.21 -8.93 1.30
C ALA A 5 1.09 -8.89 0.05
N THR A 6 1.93 -7.85 -0.08
CA THR A 6 2.87 -7.69 -1.19
C THR A 6 4.09 -6.88 -0.76
N SER A 7 5.25 -7.19 -1.34
CA SER A 7 6.50 -6.45 -1.13
C SER A 7 6.60 -5.19 -2.00
N HIS A 8 5.61 -4.94 -2.86
CA HIS A 8 5.63 -3.85 -3.85
C HIS A 8 5.10 -2.50 -3.33
N GLY A 9 4.87 -2.36 -2.02
CA GLY A 9 4.44 -1.10 -1.41
C GLY A 9 2.93 -1.02 -1.19
N ASP A 10 2.39 -1.98 -0.43
CA ASP A 10 1.01 -1.93 0.03
C ASP A 10 0.88 -1.16 1.36
N LEU A 11 -0.19 -0.38 1.49
CA LEU A 11 -0.46 0.51 2.63
C LEU A 11 -1.81 0.18 3.27
N PHE A 12 -1.86 0.06 4.60
CA PHE A 12 -3.08 -0.23 5.36
C PHE A 12 -3.15 0.55 6.67
N SER A 13 -4.38 0.81 7.13
CA SER A 13 -4.64 1.52 8.38
C SER A 13 -4.50 0.61 9.60
N ILE A 14 -3.99 1.13 10.72
CA ILE A 14 -3.91 0.43 12.00
C ILE A 14 -4.54 1.25 13.13
N HIS A 15 -5.02 0.59 14.19
CA HIS A 15 -5.46 1.21 15.45
C HIS A 15 -6.41 2.43 15.31
N GLY A 16 -7.41 2.35 14.43
CA GLY A 16 -8.39 3.44 14.23
C GLY A 16 -7.93 4.55 13.28
N ALA A 17 -6.72 4.46 12.72
CA ALA A 17 -6.31 5.30 11.60
C ALA A 17 -7.23 5.08 10.38
N LYS A 18 -7.32 6.09 9.52
CA LYS A 18 -8.07 6.04 8.27
C LYS A 18 -7.15 6.28 7.09
N CYS A 19 -7.33 5.48 6.05
CA CYS A 19 -6.67 5.60 4.76
C CYS A 19 -7.77 5.50 3.73
N LYS A 20 -8.05 6.61 3.05
CA LYS A 20 -8.91 6.60 1.88
C LYS A 20 -8.01 6.29 0.68
N PRO A 21 -8.08 5.08 0.10
CA PRO A 21 -7.21 4.76 -1.01
C PRO A 21 -7.66 5.53 -2.26
N ASP A 22 -6.71 6.01 -3.06
CA ASP A 22 -7.01 6.67 -4.34
C ASP A 22 -7.74 5.73 -5.32
N ARG A 23 -7.41 4.43 -5.24
CA ARG A 23 -8.12 3.35 -5.93
C ARG A 23 -8.75 2.41 -4.91
N PRO A 24 -10.08 2.19 -4.94
CA PRO A 24 -10.75 1.31 -4.00
C PRO A 24 -10.15 -0.10 -4.03
N HIS A 25 -9.94 -0.68 -2.85
CA HIS A 25 -9.57 -2.09 -2.75
C HIS A 25 -10.72 -2.96 -3.29
N PRO A 26 -10.46 -4.03 -4.06
CA PRO A 26 -11.50 -4.91 -4.60
C PRO A 26 -12.45 -5.49 -3.54
N SER A 27 -11.91 -5.77 -2.35
CA SER A 27 -12.66 -6.26 -1.18
C SER A 27 -13.21 -5.16 -0.26
N GLY A 28 -13.11 -3.88 -0.64
CA GLY A 28 -13.66 -2.75 0.13
C GLY A 28 -12.91 -2.37 1.40
N TRP A 29 -11.64 -2.77 1.54
CA TRP A 29 -10.82 -2.45 2.70
C TRP A 29 -10.20 -1.05 2.63
N ASP A 30 -9.95 -0.43 3.79
CA ASP A 30 -9.18 0.82 3.97
C ASP A 30 -7.67 0.56 3.73
N ARG A 31 -7.36 0.07 2.52
CA ARG A 31 -6.06 -0.44 2.06
C ARG A 31 -5.79 0.03 0.63
N CYS A 32 -4.56 0.43 0.35
CA CYS A 32 -4.12 0.83 -0.99
C CYS A 32 -3.13 -0.21 -1.54
N LEU A 33 -3.59 -1.02 -2.51
CA LEU A 33 -2.73 -1.96 -3.22
C LEU A 33 -1.77 -1.20 -4.16
N PRO A 34 -0.56 -1.74 -4.39
CA PRO A 34 0.39 -1.13 -5.31
C PRO A 34 -0.22 -0.99 -6.71
N SER A 35 0.01 0.16 -7.34
CA SER A 35 -0.30 0.37 -8.77
C SER A 35 0.66 -0.39 -9.68
N GLU A 36 1.87 -0.65 -9.21
CA GLU A 36 2.95 -1.22 -10.00
C GLU A 36 3.85 -2.12 -9.15
N ASN A 37 4.43 -3.14 -9.77
CA ASN A 37 5.36 -4.06 -9.11
C ASN A 37 6.79 -3.51 -9.19
N ARG A 38 7.18 -2.65 -8.22
CA ARG A 38 8.50 -1.98 -8.20
C ARG A 38 9.47 -2.47 -7.13
N ALA A 39 9.18 -3.61 -6.49
CA ALA A 39 10.10 -4.14 -5.48
C ALA A 39 11.37 -4.65 -6.16
N LYS A 40 12.51 -4.25 -5.62
CA LYS A 40 13.83 -4.72 -6.02
C LYS A 40 14.15 -6.10 -5.44
N GLY A 41 15.19 -6.73 -5.95
CA GLY A 41 15.64 -8.06 -5.54
C GLY A 41 16.21 -8.09 -4.11
N GLY A 42 16.53 -9.28 -3.64
CA GLY A 42 17.15 -9.46 -2.33
C GLY A 42 18.50 -8.74 -2.23
N GLY A 43 18.72 -8.02 -1.13
CA GLY A 43 19.94 -7.23 -0.90
C GLY A 43 19.87 -5.79 -1.42
N GLU A 44 18.75 -5.40 -2.04
CA GLU A 44 18.53 -4.05 -2.55
C GLU A 44 17.55 -3.25 -1.69
N TRP A 45 17.75 -1.93 -1.64
CA TRP A 45 16.85 -1.03 -0.92
C TRP A 45 15.75 -0.47 -1.82
N ASN A 46 14.51 -0.73 -1.43
CA ASN A 46 13.33 -0.08 -1.98
C ASN A 46 13.21 1.33 -1.42
N HIS A 47 13.08 2.32 -2.30
CA HIS A 47 12.82 3.71 -1.92
C HIS A 47 11.36 4.02 -2.20
N ASN A 48 10.58 4.21 -1.14
CA ASN A 48 9.16 4.53 -1.22
C ASN A 48 8.94 5.94 -0.67
N LEU A 49 8.22 6.77 -1.42
CA LEU A 49 7.66 8.02 -0.92
C LEU A 49 6.19 7.77 -0.59
N ILE A 50 5.77 8.18 0.60
CA ILE A 50 4.39 8.08 1.06
C ILE A 50 3.95 9.50 1.40
N GLU A 51 2.92 9.97 0.70
CA GLU A 51 2.27 11.25 0.97
C GLU A 51 0.95 10.96 1.68
N ALA A 52 0.67 11.73 2.73
CA ALA A 52 -0.55 11.58 3.51
C ALA A 52 -1.11 12.99 3.79
N ASP A 53 -2.29 13.25 3.24
CA ASP A 53 -3.02 14.48 3.49
C ASP A 53 -4.06 14.25 4.60
N GLN A 54 -4.11 15.17 5.55
CA GLN A 54 -5.19 15.20 6.54
C GLN A 54 -6.39 15.92 5.92
N VAL A 55 -7.33 15.14 5.38
CA VAL A 55 -8.68 15.62 5.02
C VAL A 55 -9.55 15.79 6.26
#